data_AF-X1N437-F1
#
_entry.id   AF-X1N437-F1
#
_cell.length_a   1.000
_cell.length_b   1.000
_cell.length_c   1.000
_cell.angle_alpha   90.00
_cell.angle_beta   90.00
_cell.angle_gamma   90.00
#
_symmetry.space_group_name_H-M   'P 1'
#
loop_
_entity.id
_entity.type
_entity.pdbx_description
1 polymer ?
#
loop_
_entity_poly.entity_id
_entity_poly.type
_entity_poly.pdbx_seq_one_letter_code
_entity_poly.pdbx_strand_id
1 'polypeptide(L)'
;MAQRYAMPIAVLVLLACLGWPASSEQVTMAGRVVGPHGESVADAQVMVSYRDVDGKSTAARAASHADGSFSFSLQVRDPERSVQVAALKEGLALDWATVKPGEELTLELGADPVACAGVVTGPDTEPIAGAQVWVRNLKRKQEEPRPIWPTEDDYLARSMYIPDNSFLGRTTDATGTFEIGGLSPDGIVHIAAEAEGRAYF
;
A
#
# COMPACT_ATOMS: atom_id res chain seq x y z
N MET A 1 2.70 -11.85 -79.19
CA MET A 1 1.56 -11.85 -78.24
C MET A 1 1.71 -13.07 -77.34
N ALA A 2 1.39 -12.92 -76.04
CA ALA A 2 1.49 -13.89 -74.94
C ALA A 2 2.86 -13.97 -74.20
N GLN A 3 2.99 -13.14 -73.16
CA GLN A 3 3.98 -13.30 -72.09
C GLN A 3 3.31 -14.07 -70.95
N ARG A 4 3.84 -15.25 -70.61
CA ARG A 4 3.31 -16.14 -69.56
C ARG A 4 3.85 -15.70 -68.19
N TYR A 5 2.91 -15.56 -67.25
CA TYR A 5 3.14 -15.33 -65.84
C TYR A 5 3.80 -16.56 -65.17
N ALA A 6 4.79 -16.31 -64.32
CA ALA A 6 5.17 -17.18 -63.22
C ALA A 6 5.61 -16.28 -62.06
N MET A 7 4.76 -16.15 -61.04
CA MET A 7 5.06 -15.43 -59.80
C MET A 7 5.14 -16.49 -58.69
N PRO A 8 6.28 -16.62 -57.98
CA PRO A 8 6.40 -17.61 -56.91
C PRO A 8 5.67 -17.13 -55.66
N ILE A 9 4.90 -18.04 -55.05
CA ILE A 9 4.29 -17.87 -53.74
C ILE A 9 5.42 -17.90 -52.71
N ALA A 10 5.77 -16.74 -52.14
CA ALA A 10 6.60 -16.66 -50.95
C ALA A 10 5.71 -16.85 -49.72
N VAL A 11 5.79 -18.03 -49.11
CA VAL A 11 5.21 -18.32 -47.79
C VAL A 11 6.11 -17.67 -46.74
N LEU A 12 5.67 -16.54 -46.18
CA LEU A 12 6.34 -15.85 -45.09
C LEU A 12 5.73 -16.35 -43.77
N VAL A 13 6.37 -17.34 -43.13
CA VAL A 13 6.07 -17.73 -41.75
C VAL A 13 6.75 -16.70 -40.83
N LEU A 14 5.99 -15.68 -40.43
CA LEU A 14 6.41 -14.72 -39.41
C LEU A 14 6.27 -15.36 -38.02
N LEU A 15 7.41 -15.71 -37.44
CA LEU A 15 7.59 -16.06 -36.02
C LEU A 15 7.15 -14.87 -35.15
N ALA A 16 5.89 -14.85 -34.75
CA ALA A 16 5.37 -13.97 -33.71
C ALA A 16 5.59 -14.59 -32.32
N CYS A 17 6.86 -14.67 -31.89
CA CYS A 17 7.21 -14.78 -30.46
C CYS A 17 7.51 -13.39 -29.90
N LEU A 18 6.70 -12.39 -30.28
CA LEU A 18 6.72 -11.09 -29.64
C LEU A 18 5.96 -11.25 -28.34
N GLY A 19 6.67 -11.26 -27.22
CA GLY A 19 6.06 -11.27 -25.90
C GLY A 19 4.96 -10.22 -25.85
N TRP A 20 3.73 -10.64 -25.57
CA TRP A 20 2.63 -9.72 -25.33
C TRP A 20 3.12 -8.74 -24.26
N PRO A 21 3.17 -7.42 -24.54
CA PRO A 21 3.38 -6.48 -23.47
C PRO A 21 2.27 -6.74 -22.46
N ALA A 22 2.64 -6.99 -21.21
CA ALA A 22 1.67 -7.06 -20.13
C ALA A 22 0.92 -5.73 -20.14
N SER A 23 -0.33 -5.75 -20.62
CA SER A 23 -1.14 -4.55 -20.74
C SER A 23 -1.41 -4.03 -19.33
N SER A 24 -1.06 -2.78 -19.06
CA SER A 24 -1.50 -2.08 -17.86
C SER A 24 -2.68 -1.19 -18.21
N GLU A 25 -3.67 -1.16 -17.34
CA GLU A 25 -4.84 -0.30 -17.42
C GLU A 25 -4.77 0.80 -16.34
N GLN A 26 -5.27 1.99 -16.68
CA GLN A 26 -5.38 3.08 -15.72
C GLN A 26 -6.70 2.95 -14.95
N VAL A 27 -6.61 2.68 -13.66
CA VAL A 27 -7.74 2.68 -12.74
C VAL A 27 -7.78 3.99 -11.97
N THR A 28 -8.97 4.51 -11.74
CA THR A 28 -9.20 5.65 -10.83
C THR A 28 -9.88 5.16 -9.55
N MET A 29 -9.37 5.62 -8.42
CA MET A 29 -9.89 5.35 -7.09
C MET A 29 -10.23 6.67 -6.41
N ALA A 30 -11.44 6.78 -5.88
CA ALA A 30 -11.91 7.98 -5.20
C ALA A 30 -12.67 7.59 -3.94
N GLY A 31 -12.69 8.51 -2.97
CA GLY A 31 -13.37 8.28 -1.70
C GLY A 31 -13.38 9.51 -0.82
N ARG A 32 -13.76 9.31 0.44
CA ARG A 32 -13.75 10.33 1.49
C ARG A 32 -13.01 9.85 2.73
N VAL A 33 -12.34 10.78 3.41
CA VAL A 33 -11.81 10.60 4.75
C VAL A 33 -12.70 11.35 5.72
N VAL A 34 -13.18 10.65 6.73
CA VAL A 34 -13.99 11.22 7.81
C VAL A 34 -13.33 10.94 9.15
N GLY A 35 -13.62 11.80 10.13
CA GLY A 35 -13.13 11.69 11.49
C GLY A 35 -14.07 10.85 12.37
N PRO A 36 -13.74 10.75 13.67
CA PRO A 36 -14.46 9.88 14.61
C PRO A 36 -15.94 10.23 14.79
N HIS A 37 -16.37 11.42 14.38
CA HIS A 37 -17.76 11.88 14.48
C HIS A 37 -18.41 12.10 13.10
N GLY A 38 -17.80 11.57 12.03
CA GLY A 38 -18.30 11.64 10.66
C GLY A 38 -18.02 12.96 9.95
N GLU A 39 -17.24 13.86 10.56
CA GLU A 39 -16.80 15.11 9.95
C GLU A 39 -15.76 14.86 8.86
N SER A 40 -15.80 15.64 7.78
CA SER A 40 -14.77 15.59 6.73
C SER A 40 -13.39 15.95 7.29
N VAL A 41 -12.37 15.15 6.97
CA VAL A 41 -10.98 15.42 7.38
C VAL A 41 -10.17 15.89 6.19
N ALA A 42 -9.72 17.15 6.25
CA ALA A 42 -8.84 17.75 5.26
C ALA A 42 -7.36 17.44 5.53
N ASP A 43 -6.55 17.44 4.47
CA ASP A 43 -5.11 17.23 4.50
C ASP A 43 -4.70 15.94 5.24
N ALA A 44 -5.56 14.91 5.21
CA ALA A 44 -5.16 13.57 5.60
C ALA A 44 -4.27 13.01 4.49
N GLN A 45 -3.15 12.40 4.87
CA GLN A 45 -2.31 11.69 3.93
C GLN A 45 -3.02 10.39 3.56
N VAL A 46 -3.37 10.23 2.30
CA VAL A 46 -4.01 9.02 1.80
C VAL A 46 -3.03 8.27 0.91
N MET A 47 -2.84 6.98 1.18
CA MET A 47 -1.98 6.09 0.42
C MET A 47 -2.82 4.97 -0.17
N VAL A 48 -2.60 4.69 -1.44
CA VAL A 48 -3.08 3.46 -2.07
C VAL A 48 -1.90 2.53 -2.32
N SER A 49 -2.06 1.25 -2.02
CA SER A 49 -1.12 0.18 -2.31
C SER A 49 -1.79 -0.89 -3.16
N TYR A 50 -1.16 -1.18 -4.29
CA TYR A 50 -1.55 -2.26 -5.20
C TYR A 50 -0.43 -3.28 -5.27
N ARG A 51 -0.76 -4.56 -5.08
CA ARG A 51 0.16 -5.67 -5.25
C ARG A 51 -0.19 -6.43 -6.53
N ASP A 52 0.73 -6.41 -7.49
CA ASP A 52 0.59 -7.04 -8.79
C ASP A 52 0.73 -8.57 -8.69
N VAL A 53 0.38 -9.28 -9.77
CA VAL A 53 0.44 -10.76 -9.86
C VAL A 53 1.86 -11.30 -9.77
N ASP A 54 2.87 -10.49 -10.12
CA ASP A 54 4.29 -10.82 -9.96
C ASP A 54 4.84 -10.49 -8.55
N GLY A 55 3.96 -10.04 -7.64
CA GLY A 55 4.28 -9.69 -6.26
C GLY A 55 4.86 -8.29 -6.08
N LYS A 56 5.10 -7.54 -7.17
CA LYS A 56 5.55 -6.14 -7.08
C LYS A 56 4.45 -5.26 -6.50
N SER A 57 4.85 -4.32 -5.66
CA SER A 57 3.92 -3.36 -5.07
C SER A 57 4.12 -1.99 -5.69
N THR A 58 3.03 -1.35 -6.06
CA THR A 58 2.98 0.05 -6.48
C THR A 58 2.22 0.82 -5.41
N ALA A 59 2.68 2.03 -5.10
CA ALA A 59 1.95 2.94 -4.24
C ALA A 59 1.81 4.33 -4.87
N ALA A 60 0.70 4.97 -4.58
CA ALA A 60 0.48 6.39 -4.85
C ALA A 60 -0.04 7.07 -3.58
N ARG A 61 0.15 8.38 -3.51
CA ARG A 61 -0.22 9.19 -2.35
C ARG A 61 -0.92 10.46 -2.82
N ALA A 62 -1.88 10.92 -2.03
CA ALA A 62 -2.44 12.26 -2.13
C ALA A 62 -2.81 12.79 -0.74
N ALA A 63 -3.23 14.04 -0.68
CA ALA A 63 -3.90 14.59 0.48
C ALA A 63 -5.41 14.64 0.22
N SER A 64 -6.22 14.42 1.26
CA SER A 64 -7.65 14.70 1.18
C SER A 64 -7.92 16.20 1.07
N HIS A 65 -8.94 16.56 0.31
CA HIS A 65 -9.41 17.93 0.13
C HIS A 65 -10.18 18.43 1.36
N ALA A 66 -10.57 19.71 1.34
CA ALA A 66 -11.30 20.37 2.43
C ALA A 66 -12.62 19.68 2.80
N ASP A 67 -13.28 19.04 1.84
CA ASP A 67 -14.50 18.26 2.03
C ASP A 67 -14.24 16.78 2.37
N GLY A 68 -12.97 16.43 2.64
CA GLY A 68 -12.53 15.07 2.94
C GLY A 68 -12.37 14.18 1.69
N SER A 69 -12.72 14.66 0.50
CA SER A 69 -12.62 13.86 -0.72
C SER A 69 -11.16 13.62 -1.12
N PHE A 70 -10.89 12.51 -1.81
CA PHE A 70 -9.61 12.24 -2.45
C PHE A 70 -9.81 11.47 -3.75
N SER A 71 -8.82 11.50 -4.64
CA SER A 71 -8.79 10.69 -5.85
C SER A 71 -7.35 10.40 -6.28
N PHE A 72 -7.09 9.21 -6.80
CA PHE A 72 -5.83 8.82 -7.43
C PHE A 72 -6.10 8.07 -8.73
N SER A 73 -5.10 8.05 -9.60
CA SER A 73 -5.05 7.13 -10.72
C SER A 73 -3.81 6.25 -10.62
N LEU A 74 -3.99 4.95 -10.86
CA LEU A 74 -2.93 3.94 -10.81
C LEU A 74 -2.89 3.17 -12.13
N GLN A 75 -1.70 2.79 -12.55
CA GLN A 75 -1.52 1.80 -13.61
C GLN A 75 -1.49 0.41 -12.96
N VAL A 76 -2.46 -0.43 -13.30
CA VAL A 76 -2.62 -1.79 -12.76
C VAL A 76 -2.64 -2.80 -13.90
N ARG A 77 -2.14 -4.02 -13.68
CA ARG A 77 -2.21 -5.09 -14.70
C ARG A 77 -3.50 -5.90 -14.62
N ASP A 78 -4.12 -5.87 -13.45
CA ASP A 78 -5.40 -6.51 -13.17
C ASP A 78 -6.34 -5.47 -12.55
N PRO A 79 -7.27 -4.89 -13.35
CA PRO A 79 -8.20 -3.86 -12.88
C PRO A 79 -9.33 -4.41 -12.00
N GLU A 80 -9.53 -5.73 -11.93
CA GLU A 80 -10.54 -6.36 -11.08
C GLU A 80 -10.00 -6.69 -9.68
N ARG A 81 -8.68 -6.59 -9.50
CA ARG A 81 -8.02 -6.90 -8.24
C ARG A 81 -8.20 -5.78 -7.22
N SER A 82 -8.52 -6.19 -6.00
CA SER A 82 -8.64 -5.29 -4.86
C SER A 82 -7.34 -4.53 -4.56
N VAL A 83 -7.47 -3.26 -4.20
CA VAL A 83 -6.38 -2.41 -3.71
C VAL A 83 -6.56 -2.12 -2.22
N GLN A 84 -5.48 -1.79 -1.54
CA GLN A 84 -5.53 -1.31 -0.17
C GLN A 84 -5.40 0.20 -0.15
N VAL A 85 -6.28 0.89 0.57
CA VAL A 85 -6.22 2.34 0.74
C VAL A 85 -6.19 2.64 2.23
N ALA A 86 -5.30 3.51 2.68
CA ALA A 86 -5.25 3.97 4.06
C ALA A 86 -5.17 5.48 4.14
N ALA A 87 -5.71 6.02 5.23
CA ALA A 87 -5.63 7.43 5.56
C ALA A 87 -4.93 7.62 6.91
N LEU A 88 -4.12 8.66 6.99
CA LEU A 88 -3.40 9.06 8.18
C LEU A 88 -3.56 10.57 8.39
N LYS A 89 -3.87 10.98 9.62
CA LYS A 89 -3.89 12.38 10.04
C LYS A 89 -3.26 12.49 11.42
N GLU A 90 -2.44 13.52 11.62
CA GLU A 90 -1.90 13.83 12.94
C GLU A 90 -3.04 14.01 13.96
N GLY A 91 -2.90 13.37 15.12
CA GLY A 91 -3.90 13.41 16.18
C GLY A 91 -5.08 12.43 16.02
N LEU A 92 -5.13 11.65 14.94
CA LEU A 92 -6.16 10.63 14.73
C LEU A 92 -5.54 9.25 14.48
N ALA A 93 -6.27 8.18 14.81
CA ALA A 93 -5.88 6.82 14.52
C ALA A 93 -6.15 6.52 13.04
N LEU A 94 -5.14 5.96 12.37
CA LEU A 94 -5.22 5.53 10.98
C LEU A 94 -6.34 4.49 10.79
N ASP A 95 -6.96 4.55 9.61
CA ASP A 95 -7.84 3.51 9.10
C ASP A 95 -7.42 3.10 7.68
N TRP A 96 -7.82 1.88 7.30
CA TRP A 96 -7.58 1.33 5.98
C TRP A 96 -8.72 0.43 5.51
N ALA A 97 -8.87 0.34 4.21
CA ALA A 97 -9.84 -0.54 3.57
C ALA A 97 -9.21 -1.28 2.40
N THR A 98 -9.82 -2.42 2.08
CA THR A 98 -9.60 -3.13 0.83
C THR A 98 -10.82 -2.87 -0.04
N VAL A 99 -10.61 -2.41 -1.27
CA VAL A 99 -11.66 -1.94 -2.15
C VAL A 99 -11.36 -2.36 -3.58
N LYS A 100 -12.39 -2.63 -4.38
CA LYS A 100 -12.21 -2.79 -5.82
C LYS A 100 -12.25 -1.45 -6.54
N PRO A 101 -11.53 -1.31 -7.65
CA PRO A 101 -11.67 -0.18 -8.55
C PRO A 101 -13.15 0.16 -8.85
N GLY A 102 -13.51 1.42 -8.65
CA GLY A 102 -14.87 1.94 -8.91
C GLY A 102 -15.88 1.77 -7.76
N GLU A 103 -15.55 1.06 -6.68
CA GLU A 103 -16.41 1.01 -5.48
C GLU A 103 -16.34 2.32 -4.67
N GLU A 104 -17.43 2.64 -3.97
CA GLU A 104 -17.46 3.79 -3.05
C GLU A 104 -16.61 3.47 -1.81
N LEU A 105 -15.72 4.40 -1.45
CA LEU A 105 -14.80 4.25 -0.33
C LEU A 105 -14.98 5.40 0.68
N THR A 106 -15.18 5.04 1.95
CA THR A 106 -15.04 5.94 3.09
C THR A 106 -14.01 5.34 4.04
N LEU A 107 -13.04 6.15 4.46
CA LEU A 107 -12.05 5.81 5.48
C LEU A 107 -12.39 6.59 6.75
N GLU A 108 -12.57 5.87 7.85
CA GLU A 108 -13.04 6.43 9.13
C GLU A 108 -11.89 6.48 10.12
N LEU A 109 -11.26 7.64 10.27
CA LEU A 109 -10.16 7.79 11.20
C LEU A 109 -10.66 7.65 12.64
N GLY A 110 -10.00 6.81 13.42
CA GLY A 110 -10.37 6.55 14.80
C GLY A 110 -9.95 7.67 15.75
N ALA A 111 -10.63 7.74 16.89
CA ALA A 111 -10.15 8.53 18.02
C ALA A 111 -8.95 7.86 18.70
N ASP A 112 -8.29 8.59 19.59
CA ASP A 112 -7.29 8.05 20.52
C ASP A 112 -6.13 7.29 19.83
N PRO A 113 -5.38 7.94 18.92
CA PRO A 113 -4.20 7.30 18.34
C PRO A 113 -3.18 6.92 19.41
N VAL A 114 -2.57 5.77 19.23
CA VAL A 114 -1.42 5.35 20.03
C VAL A 114 -0.13 5.48 19.21
N ALA A 115 0.98 5.47 19.93
CA ALA A 115 2.31 5.43 19.35
C ALA A 115 3.02 4.12 19.66
N CYS A 116 3.77 3.60 18.69
CA CYS A 116 4.74 2.55 18.91
C CYS A 116 6.13 3.19 19.02
N ALA A 117 6.73 3.08 20.20
CA ALA A 117 8.04 3.62 20.51
C ALA A 117 9.03 2.50 20.84
N GLY A 118 10.31 2.75 20.58
CA GLY A 118 11.37 1.80 20.87
C GLY A 118 12.76 2.38 20.67
N VAL A 119 13.77 1.55 20.88
CA VAL A 119 15.18 1.88 20.68
C VAL A 119 15.80 0.84 19.75
N VAL A 120 16.50 1.30 18.72
CA VAL A 120 17.29 0.42 17.83
C VAL A 120 18.70 0.31 18.38
N THR A 121 19.11 -0.92 18.71
CA THR A 121 20.45 -1.20 19.24
C THR A 121 21.21 -2.20 18.36
N GLY A 122 22.52 -2.04 18.29
CA GLY A 122 23.43 -3.01 17.68
C GLY A 122 23.64 -4.26 18.56
N PRO A 123 24.48 -5.21 18.10
CA PRO A 123 24.78 -6.45 18.82
C PRO A 123 25.35 -6.22 20.23
N ASP A 124 26.13 -5.15 20.40
CA ASP A 124 26.76 -4.79 21.67
C ASP A 124 25.88 -3.87 22.53
N THR A 125 24.57 -3.82 22.27
CA THR A 125 23.58 -2.93 22.90
C THR A 125 23.82 -1.42 22.69
N GLU A 126 24.75 -1.09 21.79
CA GLU A 126 25.02 0.28 21.36
C GLU A 126 23.80 0.87 20.63
N PRO A 127 23.31 2.07 20.98
CA PRO A 127 22.23 2.69 20.24
C PRO A 127 22.66 3.09 18.82
N ILE A 128 21.78 2.86 17.85
CA ILE A 128 22.04 3.20 16.45
C ILE A 128 21.25 4.45 16.07
N ALA A 129 21.94 5.58 15.95
CA ALA A 129 21.38 6.81 15.42
C ALA A 129 21.21 6.75 13.89
N GLY A 130 20.18 7.41 13.36
CA GLY A 130 19.96 7.48 11.92
C GLY A 130 19.38 6.21 11.27
N ALA A 131 19.04 5.19 12.06
CA ALA A 131 18.34 4.00 11.55
C ALA A 131 16.94 4.38 11.07
N GLN A 132 16.55 3.88 9.91
CA GLN A 132 15.19 3.99 9.41
C GLN A 132 14.34 2.88 10.05
N VAL A 133 13.25 3.26 10.70
CA VAL A 133 12.30 2.35 11.33
C VAL A 133 10.93 2.61 10.72
N TRP A 134 10.23 1.57 10.30
CA TRP A 134 8.91 1.75 9.69
C TRP A 134 7.97 0.58 9.94
N VAL A 135 6.68 0.86 9.87
CA VAL A 135 5.65 -0.17 9.87
C VAL A 135 5.63 -0.84 8.49
N ARG A 136 5.86 -2.15 8.45
CA ARG A 136 5.77 -2.98 7.25
C ARG A 136 4.39 -3.60 7.07
N ASN A 137 3.73 -3.93 8.19
CA ASN A 137 2.40 -4.52 8.16
C ASN A 137 1.58 -4.05 9.35
N LEU A 138 0.32 -3.71 9.09
CA LEU A 138 -0.70 -3.46 10.11
C LEU A 138 -1.70 -4.60 10.07
N LYS A 139 -2.20 -5.04 11.22
CA LYS A 139 -3.32 -5.97 11.29
C LYS A 139 -4.35 -5.49 12.29
N ARG A 140 -5.63 -5.67 11.95
CA ARG A 140 -6.71 -5.54 12.95
C ARG A 140 -6.60 -6.71 13.92
N LYS A 141 -6.83 -6.47 15.20
CA LYS A 141 -7.05 -7.55 16.17
C LYS A 141 -8.23 -8.38 15.69
N GLN A 142 -8.00 -9.67 15.55
CA GLN A 142 -9.00 -10.57 15.02
C GLN A 142 -9.98 -10.96 16.13
N GLU A 143 -11.25 -10.64 15.95
CA GLU A 143 -12.32 -11.25 16.74
C GLU A 143 -12.68 -12.62 16.15
N GLU A 144 -12.87 -13.60 17.03
CA GLU A 144 -13.32 -14.95 16.65
C GLU A 144 -14.85 -14.96 16.44
N PRO A 145 -15.40 -15.83 15.57
CA PRO A 145 -14.76 -16.95 14.90
C PRO A 145 -14.20 -16.65 13.50
N ARG A 146 -13.12 -17.34 13.12
CA ARG A 146 -12.57 -17.26 11.75
C ARG A 146 -13.43 -18.03 10.73
N PRO A 147 -13.55 -17.52 9.49
CA PRO A 147 -13.94 -18.35 8.37
C PRO A 147 -12.98 -19.54 8.25
N ILE A 148 -13.53 -20.74 8.03
CA ILE A 148 -12.73 -21.96 7.82
C ILE A 148 -11.88 -21.83 6.55
N TRP A 149 -12.37 -21.07 5.56
CA TRP A 149 -11.73 -20.86 4.26
C TRP A 149 -11.70 -19.35 3.93
N PRO A 150 -10.73 -18.59 4.48
CA PRO A 150 -10.60 -17.18 4.16
C PRO A 150 -10.18 -16.97 2.70
N THR A 151 -10.84 -16.02 2.03
CA THR A 151 -10.48 -15.52 0.70
C THR A 151 -9.28 -14.58 0.78
N GLU A 152 -8.67 -14.24 -0.37
CA GLU A 152 -7.63 -13.22 -0.41
C GLU A 152 -8.13 -11.87 0.13
N ASP A 153 -9.35 -11.48 -0.22
CA ASP A 153 -9.98 -10.25 0.28
C ASP A 153 -10.16 -10.28 1.81
N ASP A 154 -10.48 -11.43 2.41
CA ASP A 154 -10.51 -11.58 3.88
C ASP A 154 -9.15 -11.30 4.53
N TYR A 155 -8.06 -11.70 3.88
CA TYR A 155 -6.70 -11.43 4.37
C TYR A 155 -6.32 -9.96 4.20
N LEU A 156 -6.63 -9.37 3.04
CA LEU A 156 -6.32 -7.97 2.74
C LEU A 156 -7.15 -7.02 3.60
N ALA A 157 -8.43 -7.32 3.85
CA ALA A 157 -9.29 -6.51 4.73
C ALA A 157 -8.80 -6.45 6.18
N ARG A 158 -8.01 -7.45 6.61
CA ARG A 158 -7.49 -7.57 7.98
C ARG A 158 -6.06 -7.15 8.13
N SER A 159 -5.29 -7.15 7.06
CA SER A 159 -3.87 -6.81 7.09
C SER A 159 -3.53 -5.84 5.99
N MET A 160 -2.88 -4.73 6.33
CA MET A 160 -2.37 -3.79 5.36
C MET A 160 -0.87 -4.00 5.19
N TYR A 161 -0.42 -4.16 3.95
CA TYR A 161 1.00 -4.06 3.63
C TYR A 161 1.36 -2.60 3.32
N ILE A 162 2.44 -2.11 3.94
CA ILE A 162 2.98 -0.79 3.66
C ILE A 162 4.25 -0.98 2.82
N PRO A 163 4.26 -0.51 1.56
CA PRO A 163 5.29 -0.91 0.60
C PRO A 163 6.64 -0.22 0.80
N ASP A 164 6.68 0.90 1.51
CA ASP A 164 7.89 1.68 1.76
C ASP A 164 7.80 2.41 3.13
N ASN A 165 8.91 3.03 3.54
CA ASN A 165 9.03 3.72 4.83
C ASN A 165 8.46 5.14 4.84
N SER A 166 7.93 5.67 3.73
CA SER A 166 7.55 7.09 3.65
C SER A 166 6.14 7.40 4.18
N PHE A 167 5.34 6.38 4.48
CA PHE A 167 4.00 6.55 5.06
C PHE A 167 4.01 6.49 6.60
N LEU A 168 4.56 5.41 7.15
CA LEU A 168 4.69 5.18 8.60
C LEU A 168 6.14 4.85 8.98
N GLY A 169 7.07 5.72 8.61
CA GLY A 169 8.49 5.58 8.96
C GLY A 169 9.05 6.77 9.72
N ARG A 170 10.13 6.50 10.45
CA ARG A 170 10.85 7.43 11.30
C ARG A 170 12.33 7.13 11.24
N THR A 171 13.13 8.14 11.50
CA THR A 171 14.57 8.00 11.68
C THR A 171 14.87 8.06 13.18
N THR A 172 15.72 7.15 13.67
CA THR A 172 16.12 7.17 15.07
C THR A 172 16.97 8.40 15.40
N ASP A 173 16.79 8.92 16.61
CA ASP A 173 17.57 10.04 17.12
C ASP A 173 19.00 9.64 17.54
N ALA A 174 19.76 10.57 18.13
CA ALA A 174 21.12 10.33 18.61
C ALA A 174 21.23 9.22 19.69
N THR A 175 20.12 8.87 20.33
CA THR A 175 20.01 7.80 21.34
C THR A 175 19.43 6.51 20.78
N GLY A 176 19.27 6.41 19.46
CA GLY A 176 18.65 5.26 18.80
C GLY A 176 17.14 5.16 19.00
N THR A 177 16.50 6.19 19.56
CA THR A 177 15.08 6.17 19.91
C THR A 177 14.21 6.54 18.71
N PHE A 178 13.04 5.89 18.57
CA PHE A 178 12.02 6.24 17.58
C PHE A 178 10.61 6.23 18.19
N GLU A 179 9.68 6.95 17.54
CA GLU A 179 8.25 6.93 17.85
C GLU A 179 7.40 7.04 16.58
N ILE A 180 6.59 6.02 16.30
CA ILE A 180 5.62 5.98 15.18
C ILE A 180 4.21 6.14 15.76
N GLY A 181 3.65 7.34 15.60
CA GLY A 181 2.28 7.67 16.04
C GLY A 181 1.19 7.40 14.99
N GLY A 182 -0.06 7.69 15.36
CA GLY A 182 -1.23 7.57 14.48
C GLY A 182 -1.73 6.13 14.32
N LEU A 183 -1.33 5.23 15.21
CA LEU A 183 -1.72 3.82 15.15
C LEU A 183 -3.04 3.59 15.89
N SER A 184 -3.81 2.60 15.43
CA SER A 184 -5.01 2.15 16.15
C SER A 184 -4.63 1.44 17.45
N PRO A 185 -5.32 1.69 18.58
CA PRO A 185 -5.02 1.08 19.88
C PRO A 185 -5.13 -0.44 19.89
N ASP A 186 -5.98 -1.01 19.03
CA ASP A 186 -6.18 -2.46 18.90
C ASP A 186 -5.43 -3.06 17.69
N GLY A 187 -4.54 -2.30 17.06
CA GLY A 187 -3.74 -2.76 15.93
C GLY A 187 -2.56 -3.65 16.36
N ILE A 188 -2.27 -4.68 15.59
CA ILE A 188 -0.97 -5.37 15.64
C ILE A 188 -0.08 -4.74 14.58
N VAL A 189 1.07 -4.23 15.00
CA VAL A 189 2.06 -3.63 14.11
C VAL A 189 3.27 -4.55 13.93
N HIS A 190 3.71 -4.72 12.69
CA HIS A 190 4.99 -5.34 12.37
C HIS A 190 5.94 -4.24 11.90
N ILE A 191 7.05 -4.08 12.59
CA ILE A 191 8.04 -3.04 12.35
C ILE A 191 9.27 -3.67 11.69
N ALA A 192 9.89 -2.93 10.77
CA ALA A 192 11.20 -3.22 10.23
C ALA A 192 12.16 -2.07 10.54
N ALA A 193 13.45 -2.36 10.63
CA ALA A 193 14.49 -1.35 10.80
C ALA A 193 15.69 -1.60 9.89
N GLU A 194 16.25 -0.53 9.35
CA GLU A 194 17.45 -0.56 8.52
C GLU A 194 18.41 0.51 8.98
N ALA A 195 19.68 0.14 9.14
CA ALA A 195 20.78 1.05 9.39
C ALA A 195 21.85 0.84 8.32
N GLU A 196 22.68 1.85 8.08
CA GLU A 196 23.72 1.77 7.05
C GLU A 196 24.61 0.52 7.27
N GLY A 197 24.64 -0.36 6.27
CA GLY A 197 25.38 -1.63 6.32
C GLY A 197 24.75 -2.77 7.15
N ARG A 198 23.52 -2.61 7.69
CA ARG A 198 22.84 -3.63 8.52
C ARG A 198 21.32 -3.59 8.35
N ALA A 199 20.73 -4.69 7.86
CA ALA A 199 19.27 -4.89 7.88
C ALA A 199 18.86 -5.65 9.16
N TYR A 200 17.84 -5.16 9.87
CA TYR A 200 17.28 -5.79 11.06
C TYR A 200 15.79 -6.14 10.78
N PHE A 201 15.44 -7.43 10.92
CA PHE A 201 14.10 -7.95 10.61
C PHE A 201 13.25 -8.13 11.86
#